data_AF-A0A351BY73-F1
#
_entry.id   AF-A0A351BY73-F1
#
_cell.length_a   1.000
_cell.length_b   1.000
_cell.length_c   1.000
_cell.angle_alpha   90.00
_cell.angle_beta   90.00
_cell.angle_gamma   90.00
#
_symmetry.space_group_name_H-M   'P 1'
#
loop_
_entity.id
_entity.type
_entity.pdbx_description
1 polymer ?
#
loop_
_entity_poly.entity_id
_entity_poly.type
_entity_poly.pdbx_seq_one_letter_code
_entity_poly.pdbx_strand_id
1 'polypeptide(L)'
;NRELEIEASLERVRTVSMSMKKQEDLPDICETLFKELHLLGFNEMRNAMINIFNDDNETFINYDFSDTLGKSITPLYYNIH
;
A
#
# COMPACT_ATOMS: atom_id res chain seq x y z
N ASN A 1 2.02 -15.93 -19.64
CA ASN A 1 3.47 -15.76 -19.83
C ASN A 1 3.93 -15.00 -18.61
N ARG A 2 4.52 -15.67 -17.62
CA ARG A 2 4.61 -15.15 -16.24
C ARG A 2 5.29 -13.79 -16.14
N GLU A 3 6.32 -13.55 -16.95
CA GLU A 3 7.00 -12.25 -17.01
C GLU A 3 6.06 -11.13 -17.49
N LEU A 4 5.24 -11.37 -18.52
CA LEU A 4 4.26 -10.38 -19.00
C LEU A 4 3.20 -10.07 -17.93
N GLU A 5 2.79 -11.06 -17.13
CA GLU A 5 1.84 -10.85 -16.03
C GLU A 5 2.45 -9.99 -14.92
N ILE A 6 3.73 -10.22 -14.60
CA ILE A 6 4.48 -9.42 -13.63
C ILE A 6 4.64 -7.98 -14.13
N GLU A 7 5.08 -7.79 -15.37
CA GLU A 7 5.25 -6.46 -15.98
C GLU A 7 3.93 -5.69 -16.03
N ALA A 8 2.83 -6.35 -16.40
CA ALA A 8 1.52 -5.72 -16.43
C ALA A 8 1.04 -5.31 -15.01
N SER A 9 1.31 -6.14 -14.00
CA SER A 9 0.98 -5.85 -12.61
C SER A 9 1.80 -4.67 -12.08
N LEU A 10 3.10 -4.65 -12.40
CA LEU A 10 4.00 -3.55 -12.07
C LEU A 10 3.54 -2.23 -12.69
N GLU A 11 3.14 -2.25 -13.97
CA GLU A 11 2.69 -1.05 -14.67
C GLU A 11 1.36 -0.50 -14.11
N ARG A 12 0.46 -1.36 -13.62
CA ARG A 12 -0.76 -0.92 -12.91
C ARG A 12 -0.43 -0.19 -11.61
N VAL A 13 0.46 -0.76 -10.78
CA VAL A 13 0.93 -0.09 -9.55
C VAL A 13 1.61 1.24 -9.87
N ARG A 14 2.44 1.28 -10.92
CA ARG A 14 3.13 2.50 -11.40
C ARG A 14 2.13 3.58 -11.82
N THR A 15 1.12 3.21 -12.60
CA THR A 15 0.10 4.12 -13.11
C THR A 15 -0.64 4.80 -11.95
N VAL A 16 -1.08 4.03 -10.95
CA VAL A 16 -1.78 4.57 -9.78
C VAL A 16 -0.85 5.48 -8.97
N SER A 17 0.41 5.04 -8.77
CA SER A 17 1.43 5.85 -8.09
C SER A 17 1.68 7.19 -8.77
N MET A 18 1.76 7.23 -10.11
CA MET A 18 1.95 8.46 -10.88
C MET A 18 0.71 9.36 -10.90
N SER A 19 -0.48 8.80 -10.64
CA SER A 19 -1.73 9.55 -10.59
C SER A 19 -1.95 10.28 -9.25
N MET A 20 -1.25 9.88 -8.20
CA MET A 20 -1.31 10.45 -6.85
C MET A 20 -1.20 11.98 -6.86
N LYS A 21 -2.11 12.68 -6.17
CA LYS A 21 -2.13 14.15 -6.05
C LYS A 21 -1.94 14.62 -4.61
N LYS A 22 -2.38 13.83 -3.64
CA LYS A 22 -2.31 14.14 -2.22
C LYS A 22 -2.07 12.87 -1.41
N GLN A 23 -1.64 13.04 -0.17
CA GLN A 23 -1.31 11.92 0.72
C GLN A 23 -2.50 10.97 0.94
N GLU A 24 -3.74 11.48 0.91
CA GLU A 24 -4.95 10.67 1.09
C GLU A 24 -5.20 9.68 -0.06
N ASP A 25 -4.44 9.78 -1.16
CA ASP A 25 -4.50 8.84 -2.29
C ASP A 25 -3.55 7.63 -2.09
N LEU A 26 -2.63 7.66 -1.10
CA LEU A 26 -1.71 6.55 -0.81
C LEU A 26 -2.39 5.19 -0.53
N PRO A 27 -3.57 5.12 0.13
CA PRO A 27 -4.28 3.86 0.29
C PRO A 27 -4.76 3.25 -1.04
N ASP A 28 -4.94 4.04 -2.11
CA ASP A 28 -5.26 3.51 -3.45
C ASP A 28 -4.08 2.75 -4.05
N ILE A 29 -2.85 3.20 -3.77
CA ILE A 29 -1.62 2.49 -4.16
C ILE A 29 -1.50 1.20 -3.36
N CYS A 30 -1.78 1.23 -2.05
CA CYS A 30 -1.78 0.04 -1.20
C CYS A 30 -2.81 -1.00 -1.67
N GLU A 31 -4.03 -0.57 -1.99
CA GLU A 31 -5.08 -1.42 -2.56
C GLU A 31 -4.64 -2.07 -3.87
N THR A 32 -4.10 -1.26 -4.78
CA THR A 32 -3.64 -1.76 -6.09
C THR A 32 -2.53 -2.78 -5.89
N LEU A 33 -1.50 -2.44 -5.11
CA LEU A 33 -0.40 -3.35 -4.81
C LEU A 33 -0.88 -4.68 -4.20
N PHE A 34 -1.79 -4.62 -3.21
CA PHE A 34 -2.36 -5.80 -2.58
C PHE A 34 -3.04 -6.72 -3.60
N LYS A 35 -3.93 -6.15 -4.43
CA LYS A 35 -4.67 -6.91 -5.47
C LYS A 35 -3.72 -7.50 -6.51
N GLU A 36 -2.76 -6.73 -6.97
CA GLU A 36 -1.77 -7.17 -7.96
C GLU A 36 -0.90 -8.32 -7.44
N LEU A 37 -0.44 -8.24 -6.19
CA LEU A 37 0.29 -9.33 -5.55
C LEU A 37 -0.58 -10.58 -5.36
N HIS A 38 -1.86 -10.43 -5.01
CA HIS A 38 -2.79 -11.56 -4.94
C HIS A 38 -2.96 -12.24 -6.30
N LEU A 39 -3.10 -11.47 -7.38
CA LEU A 39 -3.13 -12.00 -8.76
C LEU A 39 -1.86 -12.77 -9.13
N LEU A 40 -0.71 -12.36 -8.61
CA LEU A 40 0.58 -13.03 -8.81
C LEU A 40 0.80 -14.26 -7.90
N GLY A 41 -0.18 -14.60 -7.06
CA GLY A 41 -0.20 -15.80 -6.21
C GLY A 41 0.20 -15.57 -4.76
N PHE A 42 0.37 -14.32 -4.31
CA PHE A 42 0.65 -13.98 -2.91
C PHE A 42 -0.65 -13.93 -2.09
N ASN A 43 -1.27 -15.10 -1.88
CA ASN A 43 -2.62 -15.19 -1.32
C ASN A 43 -2.67 -15.13 0.22
N GLU A 44 -1.54 -15.32 0.91
CA GLU A 44 -1.45 -15.36 2.38
C GLU A 44 -1.02 -14.03 3.01
N MET A 45 -1.27 -12.92 2.32
CA MET A 45 -0.99 -11.58 2.84
C MET A 45 -2.13 -11.10 3.71
N ARG A 46 -1.80 -10.50 4.86
CA ARG A 46 -2.78 -9.81 5.70
C ARG A 46 -3.22 -8.48 5.08
N ASN A 47 -2.26 -7.70 4.60
CA ASN A 47 -2.45 -6.33 4.14
C ASN A 47 -1.25 -5.83 3.31
N ALA A 48 -1.38 -4.67 2.69
CA ALA A 48 -0.29 -3.93 2.05
C ALA A 48 -0.25 -2.51 2.61
N MET A 49 0.94 -2.02 2.94
CA MET A 49 1.11 -0.77 3.68
C MET A 49 2.21 0.12 3.11
N ILE A 50 2.02 1.43 3.26
CA ILE A 50 3.05 2.47 3.11
C ILE A 50 3.13 3.22 4.44
N ASN A 51 4.35 3.36 4.98
CA ASN A 51 4.60 4.12 6.21
C ASN A 51 5.41 5.36 5.89
N ILE A 52 4.93 6.53 6.33
CA ILE A 52 5.68 7.80 6.25
C ILE A 52 6.09 8.19 7.66
N PHE A 53 7.40 8.20 7.89
CA PHE A 53 8.01 8.49 9.20
C PHE A 53 8.20 10.00 9.39
N ASN A 54 8.00 10.44 10.63
CA ASN A 54 8.23 11.80 11.09
C ASN A 54 8.97 11.72 12.43
N ASP A 55 10.30 11.67 12.33
CA ASP A 55 11.20 11.46 13.48
C ASP A 55 11.18 12.64 14.45
N ASP A 56 10.97 13.88 13.97
CA ASP A 56 10.93 15.08 14.82
C ASP A 56 9.83 15.00 15.88
N ASN A 57 8.75 14.29 15.57
CA ASN A 57 7.60 14.11 16.47
C ASN A 57 7.49 12.66 17.00
N GLU A 58 8.47 11.80 16.72
CA GLU A 58 8.42 10.36 17.04
C GLU A 58 7.12 9.69 16.57
N THR A 59 6.68 10.02 15.36
CA THR A 59 5.42 9.53 14.77
C THR A 59 5.62 8.96 13.37
N PHE A 60 4.67 8.15 12.92
CA PHE A 60 4.51 7.81 11.52
C PHE A 60 3.04 7.76 11.14
N ILE A 61 2.74 7.95 9.86
CA ILE A 61 1.43 7.70 9.30
C ILE A 61 1.48 6.37 8.56
N ASN A 62 0.63 5.43 8.96
CA ASN A 62 0.41 4.16 8.30
C ASN A 62 -0.76 4.28 7.33
N TYR A 63 -0.47 4.17 6.04
CA TYR A 63 -1.46 4.00 4.98
C TYR A 63 -1.56 2.50 4.71
N ASP A 64 -2.75 1.94 4.83
CA ASP A 64 -2.95 0.49 4.80
C ASP A 64 -4.15 0.12 3.93
N PHE A 65 -4.07 -1.04 3.31
CA PHE A 65 -5.20 -1.73 2.71
C PHE A 65 -5.18 -3.22 3.07
N SER A 66 -6.34 -3.71 3.52
CA SER A 66 -6.66 -5.14 3.58
C SER A 66 -8.08 -5.41 3.10
N ASP A 67 -8.37 -6.63 2.68
CA ASP A 67 -9.74 -7.03 2.33
C ASP A 67 -10.71 -6.97 3.52
N THR A 68 -10.19 -7.03 4.76
CA THR A 68 -11.00 -7.04 5.98
C THR A 68 -11.34 -5.64 6.49
N LEU A 69 -10.42 -4.69 6.40
CA LEU A 69 -10.58 -3.33 6.93
C LEU A 69 -10.79 -2.29 5.84
N GLY A 70 -10.51 -2.63 4.58
CA GLY A 70 -10.46 -1.68 3.48
C GLY A 70 -9.27 -0.72 3.63
N LYS A 71 -9.43 0.49 3.09
CA LYS A 71 -8.43 1.56 3.16
C LYS A 71 -8.43 2.19 4.55
N SER A 72 -7.26 2.34 5.15
CA SER A 72 -7.11 3.09 6.39
C SER A 72 -5.88 4.00 6.37
N ILE A 73 -5.97 5.09 7.14
CA ILE A 73 -4.90 6.06 7.37
C ILE A 73 -4.81 6.26 8.88
N THR A 74 -3.73 5.77 9.48
CA THR A 74 -3.59 5.74 10.93
C THR A 74 -2.31 6.46 11.36
N PRO A 75 -2.40 7.63 12.02
CA PRO A 75 -1.25 8.24 12.67
C PRO A 75 -0.90 7.46 13.93
N LEU A 76 0.37 7.12 14.08
CA LEU A 76 0.90 6.26 15.14
C LEU A 76 2.15 6.91 15.75
N TYR A 77 2.35 6.67 17.04
CA TYR A 77 3.59 7.02 17.75
C TYR A 77 4.54 5.83 17.75
N TYR A 78 5.85 6.07 17.80
CA TYR A 78 6.87 5.01 17.82
C TYR A 78 6.79 4.14 19.09
N ASN A 79 6.23 4.67 20.17
CA ASN A 79 6.10 3.98 21.46
C ASN A 79 4.83 3.12 21.58
N ILE A 80 4.13 2.84 20.48
CA ILE A 80 2.97 1.95 20.51
C ILE A 80 3.45 0.52 20.76
N HIS A 81 3.03 -0.03 21.91
CA HIS A 81 3.19 -1.43 22.32
C HIS A 81 1.93 -2.24 22.03
#